data_AF-A0A6P0Z0H2-F1
#
_entry.id   AF-A0A6P0Z0H2-F1
#
_cell.length_a   1.000
_cell.length_b   1.000
_cell.length_c   1.000
_cell.angle_alpha   90.00
_cell.angle_beta   90.00
_cell.angle_gamma   90.00
#
_symmetry.space_group_name_H-M   'P 1'
#
loop_
_entity.id
_entity.type
_entity.pdbx_description
1 polymer ?
#
loop_
_entity_poly.entity_id
_entity_poly.type
_entity_poly.pdbx_seq_one_letter_code
_entity_poly.pdbx_strand_id
1 'polypeptide(L)'
;MVSFILDPVTQLVTTDDQSPTTSVRWDRATQEAIINTAVGPTITTRALALVHTAMYDAWAAYDATAISTQQGDTLQRPASENTDANKAQAMSFAAYRVLVELFPTQVSIFNALMAELGYDTSNASTDTSTPEGIGNVS
;
A
#
# COMPACT_ATOMS: atom_id res chain seq x y z
N MET A 1 13.19 10.61 14.14
CA MET A 1 13.09 10.15 15.54
C MET A 1 11.62 9.86 15.77
N VAL A 2 11.25 8.62 16.07
CA VAL A 2 9.84 8.25 16.29
C VAL A 2 9.50 8.47 17.76
N SER A 3 8.43 9.21 18.04
CA SER A 3 7.94 9.43 19.41
C SER A 3 6.60 8.72 19.60
N PHE A 4 6.37 8.14 20.78
CA PHE A 4 5.07 7.54 21.12
C PHE A 4 4.17 8.60 21.76
N ILE A 5 2.95 8.72 21.25
CA ILE A 5 1.89 9.54 21.83
C ILE A 5 0.85 8.58 22.40
N LEU A 6 0.62 8.67 23.72
CA LEU A 6 -0.43 7.95 24.41
C LEU A 6 -1.62 8.89 24.65
N ASP A 7 -2.78 8.54 24.14
CA ASP A 7 -4.03 9.12 24.60
C ASP A 7 -4.43 8.39 25.91
N PRO A 8 -4.41 9.06 27.08
CA PRO A 8 -4.71 8.42 28.35
C PRO A 8 -6.19 8.06 28.53
N VAL A 9 -7.09 8.60 27.71
CA VAL A 9 -8.54 8.35 27.78
C VAL A 9 -8.92 7.15 26.92
N THR A 10 -8.42 7.11 25.69
CA THR A 10 -8.71 6.01 24.75
C THR A 10 -7.71 4.87 24.83
N GLN A 11 -6.60 5.06 25.56
CA GLN A 11 -5.43 4.17 25.58
C GLN A 11 -4.81 3.93 24.19
N LEU A 12 -5.13 4.81 23.23
CA LEU A 12 -4.57 4.76 21.89
C LEU A 12 -3.09 5.15 21.94
N VAL A 13 -2.23 4.29 21.39
CA VAL A 13 -0.81 4.59 21.18
C VAL A 13 -0.60 4.88 19.70
N THR A 14 -0.16 6.09 19.39
CA THR A 14 0.25 6.48 18.04
C THR A 14 1.75 6.77 17.99
N THR A 15 2.31 6.69 16.79
CA THR A 15 3.69 7.06 16.50
C THR A 15 3.71 8.39 15.75
N ASP A 16 4.37 9.38 16.33
CA ASP A 16 4.80 10.57 15.59
C ASP A 16 6.09 10.22 14.86
N ASP A 17 5.93 9.93 13.56
CA ASP A 17 7.02 9.72 12.62
C ASP A 17 6.89 10.78 11.52
N GLN A 18 7.92 11.61 11.42
CA GLN A 18 8.01 12.70 10.45
C GLN A 18 8.27 12.19 9.02
N SER A 19 8.63 10.92 8.85
CA SER A 19 8.90 10.32 7.54
C SER A 19 8.43 8.85 7.51
N PRO A 20 7.12 8.62 7.62
CA PRO A 20 6.57 7.27 7.65
C PRO A 20 6.85 6.56 6.31
N THR A 21 7.14 5.26 6.39
CA THR A 21 7.34 4.43 5.20
C THR A 21 6.07 4.36 4.36
N THR A 22 6.19 4.02 3.07
CA THR A 22 5.05 3.82 2.17
C THR A 22 4.04 2.82 2.73
N SER A 23 4.51 1.75 3.36
CA SER A 23 3.64 0.77 4.03
C SER A 23 2.78 1.41 5.13
N VAL A 24 3.39 2.20 6.01
CA VAL A 24 2.69 2.89 7.10
C VAL A 24 1.67 3.90 6.58
N ARG A 25 1.99 4.62 5.50
CA ARG A 25 1.07 5.60 4.88
C ARG A 25 -0.19 4.93 4.33
N TRP A 26 -0.03 3.83 3.58
CA TRP A 26 -1.17 3.06 3.06
C TRP A 26 -1.95 2.33 4.14
N ASP A 27 -1.29 1.84 5.19
CA ASP A 27 -1.95 1.26 6.35
C ASP A 27 -2.84 2.29 7.06
N ARG A 28 -2.33 3.51 7.29
CA ARG A 28 -3.12 4.63 7.86
C ARG A 28 -4.33 4.98 7.00
N ALA A 29 -4.17 5.08 5.68
CA ALA A 29 -5.27 5.34 4.75
C ALA A 29 -6.33 4.21 4.76
N THR A 30 -5.88 2.96 4.86
CA THR A 30 -6.76 1.78 4.99
C THR A 30 -7.56 1.83 6.30
N GLN A 31 -6.89 2.12 7.41
CA GLN A 31 -7.53 2.25 8.72
C GLN A 31 -8.56 3.39 8.73
N GLU A 32 -8.26 4.54 8.11
CA GLU A 32 -9.22 5.64 7.97
C GLU A 32 -10.48 5.22 7.20
N ALA A 33 -10.32 4.49 6.09
CA ALA A 33 -11.44 3.96 5.33
C ALA A 33 -12.28 2.95 6.13
N ILE A 34 -11.63 2.06 6.89
CA ILE A 34 -12.31 1.11 7.79
C ILE A 34 -13.11 1.84 8.87
N ILE A 35 -12.52 2.86 9.50
CA ILE A 35 -13.18 3.66 10.55
C ILE A 35 -14.40 4.37 9.97
N ASN A 36 -14.24 5.03 8.81
CA ASN A 36 -15.33 5.78 8.17
C ASN A 36 -16.49 4.89 7.70
N THR A 37 -16.20 3.64 7.34
CA THR A 37 -17.23 2.68 6.87
C THR A 37 -17.80 1.80 7.97
N ALA A 38 -17.20 1.83 9.17
CA ALA A 38 -17.62 1.06 10.35
C ALA A 38 -17.88 -0.43 10.06
N VAL A 39 -17.09 -1.02 9.16
CA VAL A 39 -17.23 -2.43 8.77
C VAL A 39 -16.89 -3.37 9.92
N GLY A 40 -17.54 -4.54 9.94
CA GLY A 40 -17.33 -5.53 11.00
C GLY A 40 -15.92 -6.14 11.01
N PRO A 41 -15.47 -6.72 12.14
CA PRO A 41 -14.09 -7.19 12.33
C PRO A 41 -13.58 -8.16 11.24
N THR A 42 -14.43 -9.05 10.73
CA THR A 42 -14.05 -9.99 9.66
C THR A 42 -13.78 -9.29 8.33
N ILE A 43 -14.55 -8.24 8.01
CA ILE A 43 -14.34 -7.46 6.78
C ILE A 43 -13.08 -6.62 6.93
N THR A 44 -12.88 -5.99 8.10
CA THR A 44 -11.65 -5.25 8.44
C THR A 44 -10.39 -6.10 8.24
N THR A 45 -10.35 -7.28 8.84
CA THR A 45 -9.19 -8.19 8.76
C THR A 45 -8.95 -8.69 7.34
N ARG A 46 -10.01 -8.99 6.58
CA ARG A 46 -9.89 -9.34 5.15
C ARG A 46 -9.32 -8.18 4.33
N ALA A 47 -9.79 -6.95 4.54
CA ALA A 47 -9.30 -5.80 3.80
C ALA A 47 -7.81 -5.54 4.06
N LEU A 48 -7.39 -5.60 5.32
CA LEU A 48 -5.98 -5.49 5.71
C LEU A 48 -5.12 -6.60 5.09
N ALA A 49 -5.60 -7.85 5.10
CA ALA A 49 -4.88 -8.95 4.48
C ALA A 49 -4.70 -8.74 2.97
N LEU A 50 -5.77 -8.38 2.25
CA LEU A 50 -5.72 -8.18 0.81
C LEU A 50 -4.77 -7.05 0.41
N VAL A 51 -4.87 -5.89 1.05
CA VAL A 51 -4.04 -4.73 0.68
C VAL A 51 -2.56 -4.99 0.97
N HIS A 52 -2.24 -5.56 2.13
CA HIS A 52 -0.85 -5.81 2.51
C HIS A 52 -0.23 -6.97 1.73
N THR A 53 -1.00 -7.99 1.35
CA THR A 53 -0.53 -9.03 0.43
C THR A 53 -0.20 -8.44 -0.96
N ALA A 54 -1.10 -7.66 -1.55
CA ALA A 54 -0.86 -7.05 -2.86
C ALA A 54 0.36 -6.09 -2.83
N MET A 55 0.49 -5.30 -1.76
CA MET A 55 1.66 -4.44 -1.55
C MET A 55 2.95 -5.25 -1.42
N TYR A 56 2.94 -6.36 -0.67
CA TYR A 56 4.12 -7.21 -0.53
C TYR A 56 4.50 -7.86 -1.86
N ASP A 57 3.54 -8.40 -2.61
CA ASP A 57 3.79 -9.04 -3.90
C ASP A 57 4.38 -8.05 -4.92
N ALA A 58 3.87 -6.81 -4.95
CA ALA A 58 4.41 -5.74 -5.77
C ALA A 58 5.83 -5.30 -5.33
N TRP A 59 6.07 -5.23 -4.02
CA TRP A 59 7.38 -4.89 -3.45
C TRP A 59 8.42 -5.98 -3.74
N ALA A 60 8.01 -7.25 -3.69
CA ALA A 60 8.88 -8.41 -3.85
C ALA A 60 9.56 -8.43 -5.21
N ALA A 61 8.87 -7.95 -6.26
CA ALA A 61 9.44 -7.79 -7.60
C ALA A 61 10.72 -6.93 -7.65
N TYR A 62 10.92 -6.05 -6.66
CA TYR A 62 12.07 -5.15 -6.57
C TYR A 62 13.03 -5.52 -5.43
N ASP A 63 12.93 -6.74 -4.89
CA ASP A 63 13.84 -7.24 -3.85
C ASP A 63 14.62 -8.46 -4.32
N ALA A 64 15.89 -8.56 -3.95
CA ALA A 64 16.80 -9.59 -4.45
C ALA A 64 16.43 -11.02 -4.01
N THR A 65 15.64 -11.18 -2.95
CA THR A 65 15.36 -12.51 -2.35
C THR A 65 13.89 -12.76 -2.04
N ALA A 66 13.05 -11.73 -2.09
CA ALA A 66 11.64 -11.87 -1.80
C ALA A 66 10.91 -12.58 -2.96
N ILE A 67 9.92 -13.39 -2.60
CA ILE A 67 9.11 -14.16 -3.54
C ILE A 67 7.66 -13.69 -3.39
N SER A 68 7.02 -13.27 -4.48
CA SER A 68 5.59 -12.94 -4.45
C SER A 68 4.77 -14.17 -4.05
N THR A 69 3.77 -13.97 -3.19
CA THR A 69 2.90 -15.03 -2.69
C THR A 69 1.99 -15.59 -3.78
N GLN A 70 1.55 -14.76 -4.72
CA GLN A 70 0.64 -15.15 -5.80
C GLN A 70 1.35 -15.45 -7.12
N GLN A 71 2.43 -14.72 -7.45
CA GLN A 71 3.09 -14.80 -8.76
C GLN A 71 4.50 -15.43 -8.73
N GLY A 72 5.03 -15.78 -7.55
CA GLY A 72 6.39 -16.31 -7.41
C GLY A 72 7.45 -15.32 -7.93
N ASP A 73 8.51 -15.84 -8.57
CA ASP A 73 9.61 -15.02 -9.11
C ASP A 73 9.37 -14.45 -10.50
N THR A 74 8.16 -14.58 -11.04
CA THR A 74 7.88 -14.22 -12.44
C THR A 74 7.97 -12.73 -12.74
N LEU A 75 7.84 -11.87 -11.72
CA LEU A 75 7.89 -10.41 -11.86
C LEU A 75 9.21 -9.78 -11.37
N GLN A 76 10.19 -10.60 -10.99
CA GLN A 76 11.49 -10.12 -10.50
C GLN A 76 12.16 -9.16 -11.49
N ARG A 77 12.66 -8.04 -10.95
CA ARG A 77 13.30 -6.97 -11.72
C ARG A 77 14.83 -7.04 -11.60
N PRO A 78 15.56 -6.54 -12.62
CA PRO A 78 17.02 -6.47 -12.53
C PRO A 78 17.49 -5.68 -11.31
N ALA A 79 18.63 -6.07 -10.73
CA ALA A 79 19.16 -5.44 -9.51
C ALA A 79 19.35 -3.91 -9.62
N SER A 80 19.57 -3.38 -10.84
CA SER A 80 19.64 -1.94 -11.10
C SER A 80 18.33 -1.20 -10.88
N GLU A 81 17.20 -1.90 -10.93
CA GLU A 81 15.85 -1.36 -10.72
C GLU A 81 15.36 -1.54 -9.28
N ASN A 82 16.09 -2.29 -8.43
CA ASN A 82 15.74 -2.56 -7.04
C ASN A 82 15.99 -1.34 -6.14
N THR A 83 15.22 -0.28 -6.38
CA THR A 83 15.30 1.00 -5.69
C THR A 83 14.11 1.22 -4.77
N ASP A 84 14.30 2.00 -3.70
CA ASP A 84 13.21 2.35 -2.79
C ASP A 84 12.08 3.11 -3.51
N ALA A 85 12.41 3.88 -4.55
CA ALA A 85 11.42 4.59 -5.37
C ALA A 85 10.51 3.63 -6.13
N ASN A 86 11.09 2.62 -6.80
CA ASN A 86 10.31 1.61 -7.53
C ASN A 86 9.47 0.75 -6.57
N LYS A 87 10.07 0.34 -5.44
CA LYS A 87 9.35 -0.35 -4.35
C LYS A 87 8.14 0.45 -3.88
N ALA A 88 8.33 1.73 -3.57
CA ALA A 88 7.26 2.61 -3.10
C ALA A 88 6.16 2.81 -4.15
N GLN A 89 6.52 3.00 -5.42
CA GLN A 89 5.57 3.19 -6.51
C GLN A 89 4.74 1.92 -6.77
N ALA A 90 5.38 0.76 -6.86
CA ALA A 90 4.70 -0.51 -7.08
C ALA A 90 3.73 -0.85 -5.93
N MET A 91 4.17 -0.71 -4.68
CA MET A 91 3.29 -0.86 -3.51
C MET A 91 2.08 0.08 -3.56
N SER A 92 2.28 1.32 -4.00
CA SER A 92 1.23 2.33 -4.01
C SER A 92 0.15 2.05 -5.05
N PHE A 93 0.53 1.60 -6.24
CA PHE A 93 -0.43 1.18 -7.25
C PHE A 93 -1.20 -0.08 -6.82
N ALA A 94 -0.52 -1.07 -6.23
CA ALA A 94 -1.18 -2.26 -5.69
C ALA A 94 -2.20 -1.93 -4.59
N ALA A 95 -1.78 -1.12 -3.61
CA ALA A 95 -2.67 -0.66 -2.54
C ALA A 95 -3.87 0.10 -3.10
N TYR A 96 -3.63 1.03 -4.04
CA TYR A 96 -4.68 1.82 -4.67
C TYR A 96 -5.73 0.92 -5.34
N ARG A 97 -5.32 -0.05 -6.17
CA ARG A 97 -6.24 -0.94 -6.88
C ARG A 97 -7.10 -1.78 -5.94
N VAL A 98 -6.50 -2.35 -4.90
CA VAL A 98 -7.26 -3.12 -3.90
C VAL A 98 -8.23 -2.23 -3.15
N LEU A 99 -7.79 -1.06 -2.68
CA LEU A 99 -8.60 -0.23 -1.78
C LEU A 99 -9.75 0.49 -2.47
N VAL A 100 -9.60 0.94 -3.73
CA VAL A 100 -10.72 1.55 -4.47
C VAL A 100 -11.83 0.56 -4.75
N GLU A 101 -11.50 -0.73 -4.91
CA GLU A 101 -12.47 -1.81 -5.06
C GLU A 101 -13.16 -2.14 -3.74
N LEU A 102 -12.39 -2.26 -2.65
CA LEU A 102 -12.94 -2.62 -1.34
C LEU A 102 -13.74 -1.49 -0.68
N PHE A 103 -13.36 -0.23 -0.92
CA PHE A 103 -13.96 0.95 -0.30
C PHE A 103 -14.32 2.02 -1.34
N PRO A 104 -15.29 1.76 -2.24
CA PRO A 104 -15.63 2.66 -3.35
C PRO A 104 -16.17 4.02 -2.90
N THR A 105 -16.68 4.14 -1.67
CA THR A 105 -17.11 5.42 -1.08
C THR A 105 -15.96 6.24 -0.51
N GLN A 106 -14.77 5.64 -0.36
CA GLN A 106 -13.60 6.24 0.30
C GLN A 106 -12.48 6.59 -0.68
N VAL A 107 -12.72 6.50 -2.00
CA VAL A 107 -11.72 6.73 -3.06
C VAL A 107 -11.01 8.08 -2.94
N SER A 108 -11.66 9.11 -2.40
CA SER A 108 -11.04 10.41 -2.18
C SER A 108 -9.82 10.36 -1.26
N ILE A 109 -9.82 9.47 -0.25
CA ILE A 109 -8.68 9.28 0.67
C ILE A 109 -7.47 8.74 -0.12
N PHE A 110 -7.71 7.72 -0.94
CA PHE A 110 -6.65 7.06 -1.71
C PHE A 110 -6.13 7.94 -2.85
N ASN A 111 -7.01 8.69 -3.51
CA ASN A 111 -6.62 9.69 -4.52
C ASN A 111 -5.75 10.79 -3.92
N ALA A 112 -6.08 11.28 -2.71
CA ALA A 112 -5.27 12.28 -2.03
C ALA A 112 -3.87 11.76 -1.71
N LEU A 113 -3.77 10.51 -1.22
CA LEU A 113 -2.47 9.88 -0.95
C LEU A 113 -1.65 9.66 -2.23
N MET A 114 -2.28 9.20 -3.32
CA MET A 114 -1.60 9.07 -4.62
C MET A 114 -1.08 10.41 -5.14
N ALA A 115 -1.89 11.48 -5.01
CA ALA A 115 -1.47 12.83 -5.39
C ALA A 115 -0.31 13.36 -4.52
N GLU A 116 -0.34 13.12 -3.21
CA GLU A 116 0.75 13.47 -2.28
C GLU A 116 2.06 12.72 -2.63
N LEU A 117 1.94 11.47 -3.09
CA LEU A 117 3.05 10.66 -3.58
C LEU A 117 3.53 11.02 -5.00
N GLY A 118 2.76 11.85 -5.73
CA GLY A 118 3.07 12.26 -7.10
C GLY A 118 2.70 11.22 -8.17
N TYR A 119 1.77 10.30 -7.88
CA TYR A 119 1.36 9.22 -8.78
C TYR A 119 0.02 9.50 -9.47
N ASP A 120 -0.07 9.13 -10.76
CA ASP A 120 -1.30 9.25 -11.55
C ASP A 120 -2.21 8.03 -11.39
N THR A 121 -3.32 8.22 -10.68
CA THR A 121 -4.35 7.19 -10.45
C THR A 121 -5.00 6.63 -11.73
N SER A 122 -4.97 7.38 -12.83
CA SER A 122 -5.53 6.96 -14.11
C SER A 122 -4.63 5.97 -14.86
N ASN A 123 -3.38 5.80 -14.42
CA ASN A 123 -2.45 4.85 -15.02
C ASN A 123 -2.84 3.41 -14.66
N ALA A 124 -3.50 2.75 -15.61
CA ALA A 124 -3.90 1.34 -15.56
C ALA A 124 -3.02 0.47 -16.46
N SER A 125 -1.77 0.88 -16.72
CA SER A 125 -0.81 0.06 -17.48
C SER A 125 -0.61 -1.29 -16.81
N THR A 126 -0.45 -2.33 -17.62
CA THR A 126 -0.07 -3.69 -17.17
C THR A 126 1.31 -4.07 -17.66
N ASP A 127 2.13 -3.09 -18.04
CA ASP A 127 3.52 -3.30 -18.44
C ASP A 127 4.35 -3.65 -17.20
N THR A 128 4.65 -4.94 -17.02
CA THR A 128 5.42 -5.44 -15.87
C THR A 128 6.91 -5.07 -15.90
N SER A 129 7.32 -4.23 -16.86
CA SER A 129 8.63 -3.56 -16.82
C SER A 129 8.62 -2.24 -16.06
N THR A 130 7.46 -1.73 -15.66
CA THR A 130 7.34 -0.50 -14.86
C THR A 130 6.76 -0.76 -13.46
N PRO A 131 7.10 0.07 -12.46
CA PRO A 131 6.61 -0.12 -11.09
C PRO A 131 5.09 -0.04 -11.00
N GLU A 132 4.47 0.91 -11.69
CA GLU A 132 3.01 1.04 -11.72
C GLU A 132 2.34 -0.16 -12.41
N GLY A 133 2.96 -0.72 -13.45
CA GLY A 133 2.45 -1.90 -14.12
C GLY A 133 2.50 -3.14 -13.23
N ILE A 134 3.61 -3.34 -12.52
CA ILE A 134 3.71 -4.38 -11.48
C ILE A 134 2.64 -4.15 -10.41
N GLY A 135 2.53 -2.94 -9.87
CA GLY A 135 1.53 -2.64 -8.84
C GLY A 135 0.09 -2.89 -9.31
N ASN A 136 -0.23 -2.58 -10.57
CA ASN A 136 -1.56 -2.79 -11.12
C ASN A 136 -1.95 -4.27 -11.30
N VAL A 137 -0.98 -5.19 -11.40
CA VAL A 137 -1.21 -6.62 -11.62
C VAL A 137 -0.90 -7.50 -10.40
N SER A 138 -0.46 -6.89 -9.30
CA SER A 138 -0.10 -7.59 -8.06
C SER A 138 -1.31 -7.87 -7.17
#